data_AF-A0A1F7L290-F1
#
_entry.id   AF-A0A1F7L290-F1
#
_cell.length_a   1.000
_cell.length_b   1.000
_cell.length_c   1.000
_cell.angle_alpha   90.00
_cell.angle_beta   90.00
_cell.angle_gamma   90.00
#
_symmetry.space_group_name_H-M   'P 1'
#
loop_
_entity.id
_entity.type
_entity.pdbx_description
1 polymer ?
#
loop_
_entity_poly.entity_id
_entity_poly.type
_entity_poly.pdbx_seq_one_letter_code
_entity_poly.pdbx_strand_id
1 'polypeptide(L)'
;MFNEYDLKIKKLLSAKTPDTDWKRVLDDHKEMIGIIQHERLIHLLVTMFVGSIMSASSFIIIMTKKPDLLIFCIPLIFLFLGYLFHYRFLENTTQRWYRIKEQIKKNSSEDK
;
A
#
# COMPACT_ATOMS: atom_id res chain seq x y z
N MET A 1 -13.83 1.45 -2.42
CA MET A 1 -12.78 1.85 -3.39
C MET A 1 -12.01 0.66 -3.98
N PHE A 2 -10.98 0.08 -3.32
CA PHE A 2 -10.15 -0.98 -3.96
C PHE A 2 -10.91 -2.26 -4.35
N ASN A 3 -11.85 -2.70 -3.51
CA ASN A 3 -12.66 -3.89 -3.79
C ASN A 3 -13.66 -3.69 -4.94
N GLU A 4 -14.20 -2.48 -5.11
CA GLU A 4 -15.15 -2.17 -6.19
C GLU A 4 -14.44 -2.14 -7.54
N TYR A 5 -13.23 -1.58 -7.58
CA TYR A 5 -12.39 -1.61 -8.76
C TYR A 5 -11.96 -3.04 -9.13
N ASP A 6 -11.58 -3.86 -8.14
CA ASP A 6 -11.28 -5.29 -8.37
C ASP A 6 -12.47 -6.06 -8.94
N LEU A 7 -13.68 -5.82 -8.42
CA LEU A 7 -14.91 -6.44 -8.93
C LEU A 7 -15.19 -6.01 -10.37
N LYS A 8 -14.98 -4.73 -10.70
CA LYS A 8 -15.13 -4.21 -12.06
C LYS A 8 -14.16 -4.88 -13.02
N ILE A 9 -12.87 -4.97 -12.66
CA ILE A 9 -11.85 -5.61 -13.51
C ILE A 9 -12.12 -7.11 -13.67
N LYS A 10 -12.49 -7.81 -12.59
CA LYS A 10 -12.86 -9.24 -12.66
C LYS A 10 -14.05 -9.47 -13.59
N LYS A 11 -15.08 -8.62 -13.51
CA LYS A 11 -16.27 -8.71 -14.36
C LYS A 11 -15.93 -8.50 -15.84
N LEU A 12 -15.05 -7.54 -16.15
CA LEU A 12 -14.55 -7.30 -17.52
C LEU A 12 -13.73 -8.49 -18.04
N LEU A 13 -12.83 -9.04 -17.21
CA LEU A 13 -12.03 -10.22 -17.55
C LEU A 13 -12.90 -11.48 -17.76
N SER A 14 -13.98 -11.67 -17.00
CA SER A 14 -14.88 -12.82 -17.14
C SER A 14 -15.85 -12.71 -18.30
N ALA A 15 -16.29 -11.49 -18.65
CA ALA A 15 -17.30 -11.28 -19.68
C ALA A 15 -16.74 -11.40 -21.11
N LYS A 16 -15.41 -11.40 -21.28
CA LYS A 16 -14.70 -11.48 -22.58
C LYS A 16 -15.37 -10.60 -23.65
N THR A 17 -15.73 -9.37 -23.26
CA THR A 17 -16.52 -8.45 -24.07
C THR A 17 -15.73 -8.05 -25.33
N PRO A 18 -16.25 -8.31 -26.55
CA PRO A 18 -15.50 -8.14 -27.80
C PRO A 18 -15.07 -6.70 -28.11
N ASP A 19 -15.72 -5.70 -27.51
CA ASP A 19 -15.50 -4.27 -27.78
C ASP A 19 -14.78 -3.57 -26.61
N THR A 20 -13.92 -4.28 -25.89
CA THR A 20 -13.19 -3.72 -24.75
C THR A 20 -11.84 -3.19 -25.20
N ASP A 21 -11.61 -1.88 -25.07
CA ASP A 21 -10.27 -1.31 -25.25
C ASP A 21 -9.37 -1.70 -24.07
N TRP A 22 -8.74 -2.87 -24.18
CA TRP A 22 -7.81 -3.40 -23.19
C TRP A 22 -6.60 -2.50 -22.96
N LYS A 23 -6.21 -1.66 -23.93
CA LYS A 23 -5.10 -0.71 -23.75
C LYS A 23 -5.50 0.40 -22.79
N ARG A 24 -6.70 0.96 -22.95
CA ARG A 24 -7.21 1.99 -22.04
C ARG A 24 -7.43 1.46 -20.63
N VAL A 25 -8.00 0.26 -20.50
CA VAL A 25 -8.18 -0.41 -19.19
C VAL A 25 -6.83 -0.67 -18.50
N LEU A 26 -5.80 -1.08 -19.27
CA LEU A 26 -4.46 -1.29 -18.73
C LEU A 26 -3.81 0.02 -18.27
N ASP A 27 -4.05 1.12 -18.96
CA ASP A 27 -3.49 2.43 -18.61
C ASP A 27 -4.11 2.97 -17.32
N ASP A 28 -5.45 2.93 -17.23
CA ASP A 28 -6.18 3.27 -16.00
C ASP A 28 -5.71 2.40 -14.81
N HIS A 29 -5.44 1.12 -15.05
CA HIS A 29 -4.93 0.21 -14.01
C HIS A 29 -3.52 0.55 -13.54
N LYS A 30 -2.65 1.03 -14.43
CA LYS A 30 -1.30 1.48 -14.07
C LYS A 30 -1.35 2.73 -13.21
N GLU A 31 -2.21 3.69 -13.54
CA GLU A 31 -2.41 4.90 -12.73
C GLU A 31 -2.82 4.52 -11.31
N MET A 32 -3.77 3.59 -11.18
CA MET A 32 -4.24 3.10 -9.88
C MET A 32 -3.15 2.39 -9.07
N ILE A 33 -2.30 1.58 -9.73
CA ILE A 33 -1.12 1.01 -9.09
C ILE A 33 -0.17 2.13 -8.62
N GLY A 34 0.02 3.19 -9.41
CA GLY A 34 0.84 4.35 -9.06
C GLY A 34 0.36 5.08 -7.81
N ILE A 35 -0.96 5.24 -7.66
CA ILE A 35 -1.57 5.85 -6.47
C ILE A 35 -1.26 5.02 -5.21
N ILE A 36 -1.42 3.68 -5.27
CA ILE A 36 -1.10 2.81 -4.14
C ILE A 36 0.41 2.85 -3.81
N GLN A 37 1.27 2.88 -4.83
CA GLN A 37 2.71 3.03 -4.62
C GLN A 37 3.06 4.34 -3.91
N HIS A 38 2.42 5.45 -4.30
CA HIS A 38 2.61 6.74 -3.67
C HIS A 38 2.17 6.73 -2.19
N GLU A 39 1.02 6.13 -1.90
CA GLU A 39 0.55 5.97 -0.52
C GLU A 39 1.54 5.15 0.32
N ARG A 40 2.06 4.04 -0.23
CA ARG A 40 3.09 3.22 0.44
C ARG A 40 4.36 4.00 0.75
N LEU A 41 4.81 4.86 -0.19
CA LEU A 41 6.01 5.68 0.01
C LEU A 41 5.81 6.67 1.16
N ILE A 42 4.68 7.39 1.19
CA ILE A 42 4.37 8.30 2.29
C ILE A 42 4.29 7.53 3.61
N HIS A 43 3.65 6.36 3.60
CA HIS A 43 3.52 5.55 4.80
C HIS A 43 4.87 5.08 5.35
N LEU A 44 5.78 4.68 4.46
CA LEU A 44 7.15 4.33 4.82
C LEU A 44 7.90 5.53 5.39
N LEU A 45 7.77 6.71 4.77
CA LEU A 45 8.41 7.94 5.23
C LEU A 45 7.94 8.33 6.63
N VAL A 46 6.62 8.32 6.87
CA VAL A 46 6.05 8.63 8.18
C VAL A 46 6.46 7.59 9.22
N THR A 47 6.47 6.31 8.87
CA THR A 47 6.91 5.21 9.76
C THR A 47 8.38 5.36 10.15
N MET A 48 9.24 5.69 9.19
CA MET A 48 10.66 5.98 9.47
C MET A 48 10.80 7.19 10.41
N PHE A 49 10.06 8.28 10.17
CA PHE A 49 10.12 9.47 11.00
C PHE A 49 9.67 9.21 12.45
N VAL A 50 8.55 8.49 12.63
CA VAL A 50 8.06 8.06 13.95
C VAL A 50 9.09 7.15 14.63
N GLY A 51 9.68 6.21 13.90
CA GLY A 51 10.74 5.33 14.40
C GLY A 51 12.00 6.09 14.84
N SER A 52 12.42 7.11 14.08
CA SER A 52 13.55 7.97 14.42
C SER A 52 13.29 8.79 15.70
N ILE A 53 12.11 9.39 15.85
CA ILE A 53 11.74 10.12 17.08
C ILE A 53 11.68 9.16 18.27
N MET A 54 11.11 7.97 18.09
CA MET A 54 11.01 6.96 19.15
C MET A 54 12.40 6.46 19.58
N SER A 55 13.33 6.30 18.63
CA SER A 55 14.73 5.95 18.91
C SER A 55 15.45 7.06 19.68
N ALA A 56 15.33 8.32 19.24
CA ALA A 56 15.91 9.47 19.95
C ALA A 56 15.33 9.63 21.37
N SER A 57 14.02 9.47 21.52
CA SER A 57 13.34 9.53 22.82
C SER A 57 13.81 8.42 23.75
N SER A 58 13.95 7.20 23.24
CA SER A 58 14.51 6.06 23.98
C SER A 58 15.94 6.34 24.45
N PHE A 59 16.78 6.94 23.59
CA PHE A 59 18.15 7.31 23.95
C PHE A 59 18.20 8.34 25.10
N ILE A 60 17.35 9.37 25.06
CA ILE A 60 17.25 10.39 26.12
C ILE A 60 16.78 9.78 27.45
N ILE A 61 15.83 8.85 27.41
CA ILE A 61 15.33 8.14 28.61
C ILE A 61 16.46 7.37 29.29
N ILE A 62 17.26 6.64 28.51
CA ILE A 62 18.40 5.86 29.03
C ILE A 62 19.43 6.79 29.68
N MET A 63 19.77 7.92 29.03
CA MET A 63 20.74 8.88 29.56
C MET A 63 20.26 9.56 30.84
N THR A 64 18.98 9.92 30.91
CA THR A 64 18.40 10.66 32.04
C THR A 64 18.01 9.74 33.20
N LYS A 65 17.96 8.42 32.98
CA LYS A 65 17.49 7.40 33.95
C LYS A 65 16.10 7.70 34.54
N LYS A 66 15.24 8.36 33.78
CA LYS A 66 13.87 8.70 34.18
C LYS A 66 12.87 7.84 33.40
N PRO A 67 12.45 6.68 33.93
CA PRO A 67 11.51 5.80 33.24
C PRO A 67 10.12 6.43 33.07
N ASP A 68 9.77 7.45 33.87
CA ASP A 68 8.49 8.15 33.77
C ASP A 68 8.27 8.80 32.39
N LEU A 69 9.34 9.13 31.65
CA LEU A 69 9.23 9.65 30.29
C LEU A 69 8.69 8.62 29.29
N LEU A 70 8.71 7.33 29.63
CA LEU A 70 8.25 6.25 28.75
C LEU A 70 6.74 6.35 28.46
N ILE A 71 5.97 6.98 29.35
CA ILE A 71 4.54 7.19 29.15
C ILE A 71 4.25 8.05 27.91
N PHE A 72 5.16 8.97 27.56
CA PHE A 72 5.07 9.80 26.36
C PHE A 72 5.36 9.00 25.08
N CYS A 73 6.07 7.87 25.17
CA CYS A 73 6.35 6.99 24.03
C CYS A 73 5.18 6.06 23.69
N ILE A 74 4.24 5.81 24.62
CA ILE A 74 3.09 4.94 24.41
C ILE A 74 2.29 5.31 23.15
N PRO A 75 1.85 6.57 22.95
CA PRO A 75 1.12 6.93 21.73
C PRO A 75 1.96 6.76 20.45
N LEU A 76 3.28 6.97 20.51
CA LEU A 76 4.17 6.71 19.38
C LEU A 76 4.22 5.22 19.03
N ILE A 77 4.22 4.32 20.02
CA ILE A 77 4.21 2.87 19.81
C ILE A 77 2.92 2.43 19.12
N PHE A 78 1.76 2.89 19.62
CA PHE A 78 0.47 2.58 18.98
C PHE A 78 0.40 3.10 17.56
N LEU A 79 0.87 4.32 17.33
CA LEU A 79 0.95 4.90 15.98
C LEU A 79 1.86 4.06 15.07
N PHE A 80 3.06 3.71 15.54
CA PHE A 80 4.02 2.91 14.78
C PHE A 80 3.46 1.54 14.39
N LEU A 81 2.82 0.84 15.33
CA LEU A 81 2.19 -0.45 15.08
C LEU A 81 1.03 -0.33 14.10
N GLY A 82 0.15 0.66 14.27
CA GLY A 82 -0.95 0.93 13.35
C GLY A 82 -0.47 1.17 11.92
N TYR A 83 0.62 1.94 11.78
CA TYR A 83 1.26 2.19 10.50
C TYR A 83 1.87 0.91 9.89
N LEU A 84 2.50 0.06 10.70
CA LEU A 84 3.04 -1.21 10.22
C LEU A 84 1.94 -2.13 9.66
N PHE A 85 0.79 -2.21 10.34
CA PHE A 85 -0.36 -2.97 9.85
C PHE A 85 -0.91 -2.43 8.53
N HIS A 86 -1.09 -1.10 8.44
CA HIS A 86 -1.58 -0.47 7.22
C HIS A 86 -0.61 -0.67 6.05
N TYR A 87 0.69 -0.56 6.28
CA TYR A 87 1.71 -0.84 5.27
C TYR A 87 1.58 -2.26 4.68
N ARG A 88 1.41 -3.28 5.54
CA ARG A 88 1.23 -4.67 5.10
C ARG A 88 -0.05 -4.87 4.29
N PHE A 89 -1.13 -4.18 4.67
CA PHE A 89 -2.38 -4.23 3.91
C PHE A 89 -2.23 -3.63 2.50
N LEU A 90 -1.55 -2.49 2.37
CA LEU A 90 -1.26 -1.86 1.08
C LEU A 90 -0.37 -2.73 0.21
N GLU A 91 0.66 -3.35 0.80
CA GLU A 91 1.57 -4.22 0.08
C GLU A 91 0.84 -5.43 -0.53
N ASN A 92 0.02 -6.12 0.26
CA ASN A 92 -0.78 -7.26 -0.22
C ASN A 92 -1.72 -6.87 -1.36
N THR A 93 -2.32 -5.68 -1.27
CA THR A 93 -3.19 -5.13 -2.31
C THR A 93 -2.40 -4.85 -3.60
N THR A 94 -1.24 -4.23 -3.48
CA THR A 94 -0.34 -3.94 -4.61
C THR A 94 0.09 -5.22 -5.33
N GLN A 95 0.49 -6.26 -4.57
CA GLN A 95 0.86 -7.55 -5.14
C GLN A 95 -0.29 -8.23 -5.89
N ARG A 96 -1.53 -8.11 -5.37
CA ARG A 96 -2.73 -8.61 -6.05
C ARG A 96 -2.95 -7.88 -7.37
N TRP A 97 -2.79 -6.56 -7.39
CA TRP A 97 -3.00 -5.74 -8.58
C TRP A 97 -1.94 -5.99 -9.67
N TYR A 98 -0.68 -6.25 -9.31
CA TYR A 98 0.31 -6.70 -10.29
C TYR A 98 -0.08 -8.01 -10.98
N ARG A 99 -0.63 -8.97 -10.23
CA ARG A 99 -1.11 -10.23 -10.84
C ARG A 99 -2.27 -9.99 -11.82
N ILE A 100 -3.18 -9.08 -11.47
CA ILE A 100 -4.30 -8.69 -12.34
C ILE A 100 -3.78 -8.00 -13.61
N LYS A 101 -2.80 -7.11 -13.49
CA LYS A 101 -2.14 -6.46 -14.63
C LYS A 101 -1.54 -7.47 -15.61
N GLU A 102 -0.84 -8.50 -15.11
CA GLU A 102 -0.27 -9.54 -15.96
C GLU A 102 -1.37 -10.36 -16.67
N GLN A 103 -2.49 -10.63 -15.99
CA GLN A 103 -3.65 -11.29 -16.61
C GLN A 103 -4.27 -10.45 -17.74
N ILE A 104 -4.44 -9.14 -17.52
CA ILE A 104 -4.94 -8.20 -18.56
C ILE A 104 -3.98 -8.17 -19.75
N LYS A 105 -2.67 -8.09 -19.50
CA LYS A 105 -1.66 -8.05 -20.55
C LYS A 105 -1.64 -9.33 -21.38
N LYS A 106 -1.76 -10.49 -20.74
CA LYS A 106 -1.82 -11.79 -21.43
C LYS A 106 -3.02 -11.88 -22.38
N ASN A 107 -4.21 -11.51 -21.92
CA ASN A 107 -5.41 -11.49 -22.76
C ASN A 107 -5.31 -10.48 -23.91
N SER A 108 -4.71 -9.31 -23.67
CA SER A 108 -4.46 -8.32 -24.74
C SER A 108 -3.42 -8.78 -25.78
N SER A 109 -2.56 -9.75 -25.46
CA SER A 109 -1.58 -10.32 -26.40
C SER A 109 -2.06 -11.58 -27.12
N GLU A 110 -3.03 -12.31 -26.57
CA GLU A 110 -3.66 -13.48 -27.20
C GLU A 110 -4.72 -13.10 -28.24
N ASP A 111 -5.14 -11.83 -28.30
CA ASP A 111 -6.06 -11.27 -29.30
C ASP A 111 -5.34 -10.77 -30.59
N LYS A 112 -4.07 -11.15 -30.78
CA LYS A 112 -3.29 -10.96 -32.02
C LYS A 112 -2.99 -12.30 -32.68
#